data_AF-A0A434FIX0-F1
#
_entry.id   AF-A0A434FIX0-F1
#
_cell.length_a   1.000
_cell.length_b   1.000
_cell.length_c   1.000
_cell.angle_alpha   90.00
_cell.angle_beta   90.00
_cell.angle_gamma   90.00
#
_symmetry.space_group_name_H-M   'P 1'
#
loop_
_entity.id
_entity.type
_entity.pdbx_description
1 polymer ?
#
loop_
_entity_poly.entity_id
_entity_poly.type
_entity_poly.pdbx_seq_one_letter_code
_entity_poly.pdbx_strand_id
1 'polypeptide(L)'
;MKTMLTTHTGFRFEVRRARPDDERIVAEFFTHVTPEDLRFRFLGAVREVSHERLVAMTRSDDPHIHNFLAFSTDGMLIAVATLAADPADRRGEVAICI
;
A
#
# COMPACT_ATOMS: atom_id res chain seq x y z
N MET A 1 -9.30 6.26 10.82
CA MET A 1 -9.65 7.61 10.32
C MET A 1 -9.23 7.69 8.86
N LYS A 2 -10.03 8.31 7.99
CA LYS A 2 -9.68 8.61 6.60
C LYS A 2 -9.26 10.08 6.51
N THR A 3 -8.26 10.38 5.70
CA THR A 3 -7.74 11.74 5.49
C THR A 3 -7.79 12.08 4.01
N MET A 4 -8.36 13.24 3.66
CA MET A 4 -8.34 13.75 2.29
C MET A 4 -7.00 14.44 2.02
N LEU A 5 -6.31 14.05 0.95
CA LEU A 5 -5.07 14.67 0.48
C LEU A 5 -5.27 15.29 -0.90
N THR A 6 -4.42 16.24 -1.25
CA THR A 6 -4.39 16.88 -2.57
C THR A 6 -2.95 16.97 -3.03
N THR A 7 -2.66 16.47 -4.23
CA THR A 7 -1.33 16.61 -4.83
C THR A 7 -1.06 18.06 -5.24
N HIS A 8 0.20 18.37 -5.56
CA HIS A 8 0.55 19.69 -6.13
C HIS A 8 -0.14 19.99 -7.47
N THR A 9 -0.62 18.96 -8.19
CA THR A 9 -1.40 19.10 -9.43
C THR A 9 -2.91 19.27 -9.21
N GLY A 10 -3.37 19.24 -7.94
CA GLY A 10 -4.79 19.35 -7.61
C GLY A 10 -5.55 18.02 -7.60
N PHE A 11 -4.88 16.88 -7.79
CA PHE A 11 -5.51 15.56 -7.71
C PHE A 11 -5.89 15.22 -6.26
N ARG A 12 -7.16 14.94 -6.01
CA ARG A 12 -7.71 14.67 -4.67
C ARG A 12 -7.97 13.19 -4.46
N PHE A 13 -7.60 12.68 -3.29
CA PHE A 13 -7.74 11.27 -2.93
C PHE A 13 -7.81 11.09 -1.41
N GLU A 14 -8.42 10.01 -0.98
CA GLU A 14 -8.54 9.61 0.42
C GLU A 14 -7.44 8.64 0.81
N VAL A 15 -6.82 8.83 1.98
CA VAL A 15 -5.85 7.88 2.54
C VAL A 15 -6.35 7.33 3.86
N ARG A 16 -6.13 6.04 4.09
CA ARG A 16 -6.36 5.38 5.39
C ARG A 16 -5.38 4.24 5.62
N ARG A 17 -5.28 3.80 6.88
CA ARG A 17 -4.62 2.53 7.24
C ARG A 17 -5.33 1.36 6.55
N ALA A 18 -4.54 0.38 6.12
CA ALA A 18 -5.03 -0.91 5.67
C ALA A 18 -5.65 -1.69 6.84
N ARG A 19 -6.56 -2.60 6.51
CA ARG A 19 -7.28 -3.48 7.42
C ARG A 19 -7.29 -4.89 6.83
N PRO A 20 -7.42 -5.96 7.64
CA PRO A 20 -7.45 -7.33 7.13
C PRO A 20 -8.47 -7.55 6.00
N ASP A 21 -9.66 -6.93 6.10
CA ASP A 21 -10.73 -7.02 5.10
C ASP A 21 -10.37 -6.42 3.73
N ASP A 22 -9.25 -5.70 3.63
CA ASP A 22 -8.79 -5.09 2.38
C ASP A 22 -8.02 -6.08 1.49
N GLU A 23 -7.79 -7.33 1.90
CA GLU A 23 -6.93 -8.25 1.16
C GLU A 23 -7.36 -8.39 -0.31
N ARG A 24 -8.67 -8.52 -0.53
CA ARG A 24 -9.24 -8.67 -1.87
C ARG A 24 -9.03 -7.43 -2.75
N ILE A 25 -9.17 -6.22 -2.20
CA ILE A 25 -9.01 -4.99 -3.00
C ILE A 25 -7.53 -4.72 -3.30
N VAL A 26 -6.63 -5.10 -2.39
CA VAL A 26 -5.18 -5.03 -2.62
C VAL A 26 -4.76 -6.06 -3.67
N ALA A 27 -5.30 -7.29 -3.63
CA ALA A 27 -5.05 -8.30 -4.66
C ALA A 27 -5.46 -7.79 -6.05
N GLU A 28 -6.67 -7.24 -6.17
CA GLU A 28 -7.18 -6.67 -7.40
C GLU A 28 -6.33 -5.49 -7.91
N PHE A 29 -5.83 -4.64 -7.02
CA PHE A 29 -4.91 -3.58 -7.40
C PHE A 29 -3.65 -4.13 -8.09
N PHE A 30 -3.03 -5.18 -7.53
CA PHE A 30 -1.81 -5.75 -8.10
C PHE A 30 -1.99 -6.53 -9.41
N THR A 31 -3.23 -6.85 -9.82
CA THR A 31 -3.47 -7.40 -11.17
C THR A 31 -3.31 -6.35 -12.27
N HIS A 32 -3.39 -5.06 -11.90
CA HIS A 32 -3.27 -3.91 -12.81
C HIS A 32 -1.87 -3.27 -12.81
N VAL A 33 -1.01 -3.64 -11.85
CA VAL A 33 0.36 -3.14 -11.75
C VAL A 33 1.25 -3.84 -12.77
N THR A 34 2.12 -3.09 -13.45
CA THR A 34 2.99 -3.67 -14.47
C THR A 34 4.03 -4.62 -13.85
N PRO A 35 4.51 -5.65 -14.58
CA PRO A 35 5.56 -6.52 -14.09
C PRO A 35 6.86 -5.79 -13.70
N GLU A 36 7.16 -4.67 -14.35
CA GLU A 36 8.31 -3.83 -14.03
C GLU A 36 8.14 -3.16 -12.65
N ASP A 37 6.98 -2.59 -12.38
CA ASP A 37 6.67 -1.96 -11.10
C ASP A 37 6.58 -3.00 -9.97
N LEU A 38 6.03 -4.19 -10.24
CA LEU A 38 6.08 -5.32 -9.30
C LEU A 38 7.52 -5.69 -8.97
N ARG A 39 8.42 -5.72 -9.97
CA ARG A 39 9.82 -6.02 -9.74
C ARG A 39 10.50 -4.97 -8.88
N PHE A 40 10.20 -3.69 -9.09
CA PHE A 40 10.70 -2.62 -8.22
C PHE A 40 10.13 -2.73 -6.80
N ARG A 41 8.82 -2.97 -6.66
CA ARG A 41 8.14 -3.07 -5.36
C ARG A 41 8.64 -4.23 -4.50
N PHE A 42 9.03 -5.33 -5.12
CA PHE A 42 9.41 -6.56 -4.41
C PHE A 42 10.87 -6.98 -4.63
N LEU A 43 11.67 -6.14 -5.28
CA LEU A 43 13.09 -6.37 -5.59
C LEU A 43 13.38 -7.74 -6.22
N GLY A 44 12.46 -8.24 -7.05
CA GLY A 44 12.55 -9.59 -7.62
C GLY A 44 11.48 -9.86 -8.68
N ALA A 45 11.65 -10.93 -9.46
CA ALA A 45 10.67 -11.31 -10.47
C ALA A 45 9.38 -11.82 -9.79
N VAL A 46 8.37 -10.95 -9.71
CA VAL A 46 7.06 -11.26 -9.16
C VAL A 46 6.04 -11.21 -10.28
N ARG A 47 5.47 -12.37 -10.62
CA ARG A 47 4.37 -12.46 -11.59
C ARG A 47 3.01 -12.22 -10.95
N GLU A 48 2.88 -12.61 -9.70
CA GLU A 48 1.67 -12.48 -8.89
C GLU A 48 2.06 -12.29 -7.43
N VAL A 49 1.31 -11.45 -6.72
CA VAL A 49 1.56 -11.20 -5.29
C VAL A 49 0.97 -12.33 -4.47
N SER A 50 1.81 -13.02 -3.69
CA SER A 50 1.35 -14.14 -2.86
C SER A 50 0.38 -13.69 -1.77
N HIS A 51 -0.50 -14.61 -1.36
CA HIS A 51 -1.42 -14.41 -0.24
C HIS A 51 -0.70 -13.89 1.02
N GLU A 52 0.46 -14.46 1.38
CA GLU A 52 1.26 -14.03 2.54
C GLU A 52 1.66 -12.54 2.47
N ARG A 53 2.00 -12.06 1.27
CA ARG A 53 2.35 -10.64 1.06
C ARG A 53 1.13 -9.75 1.16
N LEU A 54 -0.01 -10.18 0.63
CA LEU A 54 -1.28 -9.46 0.78
C LEU A 54 -1.65 -9.32 2.25
N VAL A 55 -1.59 -10.41 3.02
CA VAL A 55 -1.80 -10.40 4.48
C VAL A 55 -0.82 -9.46 5.19
N ALA A 56 0.47 -9.47 4.81
CA ALA A 56 1.45 -8.55 5.39
C ALA A 56 1.15 -7.07 5.10
N MET A 57 0.50 -6.76 3.98
CA MET A 57 0.08 -5.41 3.60
C MET A 57 -1.27 -4.98 4.19
N THR A 58 -2.06 -5.91 4.73
CA THR A 58 -3.39 -5.63 5.30
C THR A 58 -3.47 -5.81 6.80
N ARG A 59 -2.51 -6.51 7.41
CA ARG A 59 -2.38 -6.60 8.86
C ARG A 59 -2.01 -5.26 9.50
N SER A 60 -2.34 -5.13 10.78
CA SER A 60 -2.17 -3.89 11.57
C SER A 60 -1.72 -4.15 13.01
N ASP A 61 -1.26 -5.37 13.27
CA ASP A 61 -0.80 -5.92 14.55
C ASP A 61 0.65 -5.57 14.89
N ASP A 62 1.46 -5.24 13.88
CA ASP A 62 2.83 -4.78 14.06
C ASP A 62 2.87 -3.26 14.31
N PRO A 63 3.39 -2.79 15.46
CA PRO A 63 3.43 -1.37 15.79
C PRO A 63 4.41 -0.57 14.92
N HIS A 64 5.41 -1.21 14.32
CA HIS A 64 6.44 -0.56 13.51
C HIS A 64 6.19 -0.67 12.01
N ILE A 65 5.20 -1.45 11.59
CA ILE A 65 4.78 -1.57 10.18
C ILE A 65 3.45 -0.83 9.98
N HIS A 66 3.48 0.14 9.08
CA HIS A 66 2.30 0.94 8.74
C HIS A 66 1.96 0.79 7.27
N ASN A 67 0.85 0.11 7.01
CA ASN A 67 0.29 -0.01 5.68
C ASN A 67 -0.82 1.02 5.46
N PHE A 68 -0.78 1.68 4.31
CA PHE A 68 -1.74 2.69 3.87
C PHE A 68 -2.29 2.35 2.50
N LEU A 69 -3.55 2.71 2.31
CA LEU A 69 -4.28 2.58 1.06
C LEU A 69 -4.77 3.96 0.65
N ALA A 70 -4.56 4.32 -0.60
CA ALA A 70 -5.05 5.55 -1.21
C ALA A 70 -6.20 5.24 -2.16
N PHE A 71 -7.30 5.95 -2.02
CA PHE A 71 -8.50 5.79 -2.83
C PHE A 71 -8.80 7.08 -3.58
N SER A 72 -9.11 6.99 -4.87
CA SER A 72 -9.73 8.11 -5.59
C SER A 72 -11.11 8.43 -5.00
N THR A 73 -11.67 9.59 -5.38
CA THR A 73 -12.95 10.06 -4.86
C THR A 73 -14.16 9.20 -5.25
N ASP A 74 -14.01 8.34 -6.26
CA ASP A 74 -14.98 7.32 -6.67
C ASP A 74 -14.80 5.97 -5.95
N GLY A 75 -13.79 5.85 -5.07
CA GLY A 75 -13.56 4.68 -4.24
C GLY A 75 -12.65 3.62 -4.85
N MET A 76 -12.02 3.87 -6.01
CA MET A 76 -11.02 2.96 -6.57
C MET A 76 -9.71 3.03 -5.77
N LEU A 77 -9.09 1.88 -5.50
CA LEU A 77 -7.75 1.81 -4.89
C LEU A 77 -6.72 2.22 -5.95
N ILE A 78 -5.96 3.28 -5.66
CA ILE A 78 -5.00 3.89 -6.59
C ILE A 78 -3.56 3.84 -6.11
N ALA A 79 -3.33 3.48 -4.84
CA ALA A 79 -1.97 3.24 -4.35
C ALA A 79 -1.97 2.40 -3.07
N VAL A 80 -0.89 1.64 -2.89
CA VAL A 80 -0.57 0.91 -1.66
C VAL A 80 0.79 1.38 -1.17
N ALA A 81 0.90 1.74 0.10
CA ALA A 81 2.15 2.17 0.71
C ALA A 81 2.43 1.41 2.01
N THR A 82 3.68 1.03 2.22
CA THR A 82 4.17 0.46 3.48
C THR A 82 5.28 1.36 4.01
N LEU A 83 5.21 1.70 5.29
CA LEU A 83 6.30 2.27 6.09
C LEU A 83 6.73 1.22 7.11
N ALA A 84 8.01 0.84 7.09
CA ALA A 84 8.60 -0.06 8.08
C ALA A 84 9.62 0.72 8.90
N ALA A 85 9.34 0.96 10.18
CA ALA A 85 10.21 1.69 11.09
C ALA A 85 11.14 0.77 11.88
N ASP A 86 12.27 1.31 12.35
CA ASP A 86 13.10 0.65 13.36
C ASP A 86 12.40 0.66 14.73
N PRO A 87 12.79 -0.20 15.68
CA PRO A 87 12.14 -0.27 17.00
C PRO A 87 12.17 1.03 17.82
N ALA A 88 13.02 1.98 17.44
CA ALA A 88 13.14 3.28 18.07
C ALA A 88 12.31 4.38 17.37
N ASP A 89 11.60 4.04 16.29
CA ASP A 89 10.83 4.94 15.43
C ASP A 89 11.65 6.17 14.94
N ARG A 90 12.96 6.01 14.74
CA ARG A 90 13.88 7.05 14.28
C ARG A 90 14.23 6.94 12.81
N ARG A 91 14.14 5.73 12.25
CA ARG A 91 14.43 5.46 10.85
C ARG A 91 13.36 4.54 10.30
N GLY A 92 13.04 4.69 9.02
CA GLY A 92 12.13 3.77 8.37
C GLY A 92 12.36 3.72 6.88
N GLU A 93 11.93 2.61 6.30
CA GLU A 93 11.90 2.36 4.88
C GLU A 93 10.48 2.50 4.35
N VAL A 94 10.35 2.98 3.13
CA VAL A 94 9.06 3.14 2.46
C VAL A 94 9.03 2.34 1.17
N ALA A 95 7.89 1.72 0.90
CA ALA A 95 7.58 1.11 -0.38
C ALA A 95 6.22 1.63 -0.83
N ILE A 96 6.15 2.23 -2.02
CA ILE A 96 4.92 2.81 -2.58
C ILE A 96 4.71 2.22 -3.96
N CYS A 97 3.47 1.80 -4.24
CA CYS A 97 3.02 1.34 -5.55
C CYS A 97 1.78 2.14 -5.92
N ILE A 98 1.75 2.68 -7.15
CA ILE A 98 0.68 3.51 -7.71
C ILE A 98 0.22 2.85 -9.00
#